data_AF-A0A9X8VCR3-F1
#
_entry.id   AF-A0A9X8VCR3-F1
#
_cell.length_a   1.000
_cell.length_b   1.000
_cell.length_c   1.000
_cell.angle_alpha   90.00
_cell.angle_beta   90.00
_cell.angle_gamma   90.00
#
_symmetry.space_group_name_H-M   'P 1'
#
loop_
_entity.id
_entity.type
_entity.pdbx_description
1 polymer ?
#
loop_
_entity_poly.entity_id
_entity_poly.type
_entity_poly.pdbx_seq_one_letter_code
_entity_poly.pdbx_strand_id
1 'polypeptide(L)' 'MYMLRKIPKRTDFVKYAGYKFEVVDIDSYKIDQLLVTRLSDKPAAVLPKAPDDAPAA' A
#
# COMPACT_ATOMS: atom_id res chain seq x y z
N MET A 1 -5.31 -14.06 2.74
CA MET A 1 -4.34 -13.24 3.49
C MET A 1 -3.78 -14.10 4.62
N TYR A 2 -2.61 -14.74 4.44
CA TYR A 2 -2.12 -15.86 5.27
C TYR A 2 -1.28 -15.44 6.51
N MET A 3 -1.07 -14.13 6.74
CA MET A 3 -0.13 -13.64 7.76
C MET A 3 -0.78 -13.15 9.06
N LEU A 4 -2.06 -12.76 9.03
CA LEU A 4 -2.79 -12.36 10.24
C LEU A 4 -3.67 -13.55 10.64
N ARG A 5 -3.29 -14.28 11.69
CA ARG A 5 -4.09 -15.38 12.29
C ARG A 5 -5.41 -14.89 12.93
N LYS A 6 -5.85 -13.68 12.60
CA LYS A 6 -7.03 -12.97 13.10
C LYS A 6 -7.74 -12.32 11.90
N ILE A 7 -9.06 -12.12 12.00
CA ILE A 7 -9.81 -11.36 10.98
C ILE A 7 -9.20 -9.96 10.90
N PRO A 8 -8.68 -9.53 9.74
CA PRO A 8 -8.04 -8.22 9.61
C PRO A 8 -9.06 -7.12 9.88
N LYS A 9 -8.70 -6.17 10.73
CA LYS A 9 -9.49 -4.96 10.97
C LYS A 9 -8.93 -3.82 10.13
N ARG A 10 -9.78 -2.83 9.84
CA ARG A 10 -9.34 -1.56 9.25
C ARG A 10 -8.18 -1.01 10.11
N THR A 11 -7.10 -0.54 9.47
CA THR A 11 -5.82 -0.10 10.06
C THR A 11 -4.81 -1.19 10.48
N ASP A 12 -5.12 -2.48 10.33
CA ASP A 12 -4.08 -3.51 10.46
C ASP A 12 -3.01 -3.33 9.37
N PHE A 13 -1.74 -3.59 9.70
CA PHE A 13 -0.65 -3.54 8.73
C PHE A 13 0.28 -4.75 8.85
N VAL A 14 0.93 -5.09 7.73
CA VAL A 14 1.98 -6.11 7.69
C VAL A 14 3.25 -5.50 7.07
N LYS A 15 4.41 -5.83 7.64
CA LYS A 15 5.70 -5.48 7.08
C LYS A 15 6.27 -6.70 6.38
N TYR A 16 6.61 -6.57 5.10
CA TYR A 16 7.18 -7.67 4.33
C TYR A 16 8.16 -7.13 3.27
N ALA A 17 9.32 -7.77 3.14
CA ALA A 17 10.34 -7.44 2.13
C ALA A 17 10.73 -5.94 2.05
N GLY A 18 10.74 -5.22 3.19
CA GLY A 18 11.07 -3.79 3.21
C GLY A 18 9.92 -2.86 2.80
N TYR A 19 8.69 -3.35 2.80
CA TYR A 19 7.48 -2.56 2.57
C TYR A 19 6.50 -2.74 3.74
N LYS A 20 5.75 -1.70 4.07
CA LYS A 20 4.61 -1.71 4.98
C LYS A 20 3.34 -1.69 4.14
N PHE A 21 2.48 -2.69 4.32
CA PHE A 21 1.18 -2.80 3.70
C PHE A 21 0.13 -2.55 4.77
N GLU A 22 -0.59 -1.44 4.68
CA GLU A 22 -1.62 -1.03 5.63
C GLU A 22 -3.00 -1.15 5.01
N VAL A 23 -3.94 -1.73 5.74
CA VAL A 23 -5.31 -1.95 5.26
C VAL A 23 -6.13 -0.68 5.44
N VAL A 24 -6.47 -0.05 4.32
CA VAL A 24 -7.27 1.18 4.28
C VAL A 24 -8.76 0.86 4.22
N ASP A 25 -9.12 -0.17 3.44
CA ASP A 25 -10.50 -0.54 3.23
C ASP A 25 -10.71 -2.06 3.18
N ILE A 26 -11.84 -2.47 3.75
CA ILE A 26 -12.24 -3.88 3.88
C ILE A 26 -13.72 -3.99 3.56
N ASP A 27 -14.03 -4.80 2.55
CA ASP A 27 -15.38 -5.09 2.13
C ASP A 27 -15.66 -6.59 2.20
N SER A 28 -16.79 -6.98 2.80
CA SER A 28 -17.27 -8.36 2.85
C SER A 28 -16.20 -9.39 3.27
N TYR A 29 -15.40 -9.05 4.29
CA TYR A 29 -14.28 -9.85 4.81
C TYR A 29 -13.07 -10.02 3.88
N LYS A 30 -13.02 -9.26 2.78
CA LYS A 30 -11.88 -9.17 1.87
C LYS A 30 -11.26 -7.78 1.97
N ILE A 31 -9.94 -7.74 1.85
CA ILE A 31 -9.23 -6.48 1.80
C ILE A 31 -9.40 -5.92 0.38
N ASP A 32 -9.96 -4.71 0.28
CA ASP A 32 -10.16 -4.03 -1.01
C ASP A 32 -8.96 -3.13 -1.33
N GLN A 33 -8.52 -2.33 -0.36
CA GLN A 33 -7.46 -1.35 -0.55
C GLN A 33 -6.33 -1.49 0.47
N LEU A 34 -5.10 -1.46 -0.06
CA LEU A 34 -3.86 -1.44 0.72
C LEU A 34 -3.06 -0.18 0.39
N LEU A 35 -2.63 0.52 1.44
CA LEU A 35 -1.59 1.54 1.34
C LEU A 35 -0.22 0.85 1.46
N VAL A 36 0.62 0.99 0.44
CA VAL A 36 1.96 0.39 0.42
C VAL A 36 3.01 1.48 0.58
N THR A 37 3.75 1.43 1.69
CA THR A 37 4.83 2.35 1.99
C THR A 37 6.16 1.61 1.94
N ARG A 38 7.11 2.10 1.14
CA ARG A 38 8.47 1.56 1.15
C ARG A 38 9.17 1.96 2.45
N LEU A 39 9.66 0.97 3.19
CA LEU A 39 10.50 1.16 4.38
C LEU A 39 11.95 1.28 3.91
N SER A 40 12.26 2.36 3.21
CA SER A 40 13.65 2.75 2.96
C SER A 40 14.12 3.66 4.09
N ASP A 41 15.36 3.48 4.57
CA ASP A 41 15.98 4.40 5.53
C ASP A 41 16.13 5.84 5.00
N LYS A 42 15.93 6.02 3.70
CA LYS A 42 15.81 7.32 3.04
C LYS A 42 14.32 7.63 2.85
N PRO A 43 13.81 8.78 3.34
CA PRO A 43 12.40 9.13 3.17
C PRO A 43 12.09 9.13 1.68
N ALA A 44 11.13 8.30 1.27
CA ALA A 44 10.70 8.23 -0.11
C ALA A 44 10.17 9.61 -0.49
N ALA A 45 10.90 10.31 -1.35
CA ALA A 45 10.43 11.53 -1.98
C ALA A 45 9.08 11.20 -2.62
N VAL A 46 8.04 11.90 -2.18
CA VAL A 46 6.71 11.85 -2.78
C VAL A 46 6.87 12.39 -4.20
N LEU A 47 7.16 11.51 -5.16
CA LEU A 47 7.13 11.88 -6.57
C LEU A 47 5.66 12.19 -6.89
N PRO A 48 5.32 13.41 -7.36
CA PRO A 48 4.07 13.59 -8.06
C PRO A 48 4.16 12.67 -9.28
N LYS A 49 3.22 11.73 -9.41
CA LYS A 49 3.07 10.97 -10.63
C LYS A 49 2.85 11.98 -11.76
N ALA A 50 3.88 12.19 -12.59
CA ALA A 50 3.71 12.87 -13.85
C ALA A 50 2.64 12.11 -14.63
N PRO A 51 1.62 12.78 -15.18
CA PRO A 51 0.81 12.16 -16.20
C PRO A 51 1.74 11.95 -17.40
N ASP A 52 2.08 10.68 -17.66
CA ASP A 52 2.63 10.25 -18.93
C ASP A 52 1.63 10.59 -20.06
N ASP A 53 2.20 10.99 -21.20
CA ASP A 53 1.61 11.13 -22.55
C ASP A 53 0.73 12.36 -22.89
N ALA A 54 1.38 13.38 -23.47
CA ALA A 54 0.87 14.03 -24.69
C ALA A 54 2.00 14.00 -25.75
N PRO A 55 1.79 13.37 -26.92
CA PRO A 55 2.82 13.24 -27.94
C PRO A 55 3.06 14.58 -28.65
N ALA A 56 4.30 14.75 -29.09
CA ALA A 56 4.77 15.88 -29.87
C ALA A 56 3.94 16.09 -31.15
N ALA A 57 3.45 17.32 -31.35
CA ALA A 57 3.32 18.02 -32.64
C ALA A 57 2.97 19.50 -32.40
#